data_AF-A0A4R2TQ98-F1
#
_entry.id   AF-A0A4R2TQ98-F1
#
_cell.length_a   1.000
_cell.length_b   1.000
_cell.length_c   1.000
_cell.angle_alpha   90.00
_cell.angle_beta   90.00
_cell.angle_gamma   90.00
#
_symmetry.space_group_name_H-M   'P 1'
#
loop_
_entity.id
_entity.type
_entity.pdbx_description
1 polymer ?
#
loop_
_entity_poly.entity_id
_entity_poly.type
_entity_poly.pdbx_seq_one_letter_code
_entity_poly.pdbx_strand_id
1 'polypeptide(L)'
;MTDGGSDTGSSKTVNCLLCLALLSFPLAACGPGKPSSTQVAAGQTAKQAKKFAGDPRIPCARGAAALETVCTIEQAKGETGPILTIRHPDGAFRRLLVTNDGRGVVAADGAEVAKVGLVEGNRIEVSIGDARYRLPATVRSATKPS
;
A
#
# COMPACT_ATOMS: atom_id res chain seq x y z
N MET A 1 12.34 -50.96 12.84
CA MET A 1 13.71 -50.43 12.62
C MET A 1 13.60 -49.47 11.45
N THR A 2 13.81 -48.16 11.55
CA THR A 2 14.76 -47.37 12.37
C THR A 2 14.18 -46.01 12.78
N ASP A 3 14.57 -45.59 13.98
CA ASP A 3 14.87 -44.24 14.54
C ASP A 3 14.49 -42.97 13.75
N GLY A 4 14.01 -41.88 14.35
CA GLY A 4 14.31 -41.35 15.70
C GLY A 4 15.33 -40.21 15.60
N GLY A 5 14.95 -38.97 15.99
CA GLY A 5 15.85 -37.80 16.00
C GLY A 5 15.08 -36.48 15.87
N SER A 6 14.42 -35.97 16.91
CA SER A 6 14.94 -35.36 18.16
C SER A 6 15.24 -33.87 18.00
N ASP A 7 14.30 -33.08 18.48
CA ASP A 7 14.42 -31.67 18.85
C ASP A 7 15.58 -31.43 19.82
N THR A 8 16.34 -30.36 19.61
CA THR A 8 17.38 -29.90 20.55
C THR A 8 17.40 -28.39 20.68
N GLY A 9 17.45 -27.94 21.94
CA GLY A 9 17.82 -26.59 22.37
C GLY A 9 16.67 -25.87 23.06
N SER A 10 16.30 -26.15 24.31
CA SER A 10 17.12 -26.20 25.54
C SER A 10 17.99 -24.95 25.73
N SER A 11 17.41 -23.92 26.33
CA SER A 11 18.14 -23.02 27.22
C SER A 11 17.24 -22.70 28.41
N LYS A 12 17.26 -23.60 29.39
CA LYS A 12 16.84 -23.34 30.76
C LYS A 12 18.11 -23.10 31.57
N THR A 13 18.30 -21.89 32.09
CA THR A 13 19.11 -21.70 33.30
C THR A 13 18.55 -20.55 34.12
N VAL A 14 17.83 -20.93 35.19
CA VAL A 14 18.02 -20.46 36.58
C VAL A 14 17.97 -18.92 36.76
N ASN A 15 17.00 -18.34 37.46
CA ASN A 15 16.84 -18.51 38.91
C ASN A 15 15.49 -17.93 39.36
N CYS A 16 14.57 -18.80 39.78
CA CYS A 16 13.31 -18.43 40.41
C CYS A 16 13.47 -18.68 41.91
N LEU A 17 13.90 -17.67 42.66
CA LEU A 17 13.86 -17.66 44.12
C LEU A 17 13.63 -16.23 44.61
N LEU A 18 12.35 -15.98 44.91
CA LEU A 18 11.85 -15.33 46.12
C LEU A 18 12.50 -13.99 46.54
N CYS A 19 11.79 -12.89 46.29
CA CYS A 19 11.70 -11.80 47.26
C CYS A 19 10.34 -11.10 47.11
N LEU A 20 9.57 -11.15 48.20
CA LEU A 20 8.40 -10.32 48.40
C LEU A 20 8.74 -8.84 48.31
N ALA A 21 7.69 -8.07 48.01
CA ALA A 21 7.42 -6.73 48.52
C ALA A 21 7.67 -5.53 47.58
N LEU A 22 6.68 -4.64 47.67
CA LEU A 22 6.72 -3.19 47.44
C LEU A 22 6.42 -2.70 46.02
N LEU A 23 5.13 -2.38 45.83
CA LEU A 23 4.69 -1.02 45.51
C LEU A 23 5.84 -0.01 45.46
N SER A 24 6.22 0.43 44.26
CA SER A 24 6.85 1.73 44.03
C SER A 24 6.84 2.05 42.54
N PHE A 25 5.97 3.00 42.19
CA PHE A 25 6.04 3.78 40.96
C PHE A 25 7.13 4.85 41.17
N PRO A 26 8.16 4.93 40.31
CA PRO A 26 8.83 6.20 40.08
C PRO A 26 8.69 6.59 38.60
N LEU A 27 7.83 7.59 38.36
CA LEU A 27 8.05 8.48 37.22
C LEU A 27 9.35 9.23 37.48
N ALA A 28 10.39 8.95 36.71
CA ALA A 28 11.37 9.91 36.17
C ALA A 28 12.71 9.20 35.90
N ALA A 29 13.12 9.13 34.63
CA ALA A 29 14.49 9.46 34.22
C ALA A 29 14.60 9.42 32.69
N CYS A 30 14.81 10.60 32.09
CA CYS A 30 15.38 10.76 30.76
C CYS A 30 16.70 9.98 30.66
N GLY A 31 16.71 8.90 29.88
CA GLY A 31 17.94 8.36 29.30
C GLY A 31 18.17 8.96 27.91
N PRO A 32 19.43 9.15 27.46
CA PRO A 32 19.71 9.28 26.04
C PRO A 32 19.49 7.90 25.40
N GLY A 33 18.22 7.55 25.22
CA GLY A 33 17.81 6.43 24.39
C GLY A 33 18.25 6.77 22.98
N LYS A 34 19.31 6.11 22.50
CA LYS A 34 19.64 6.06 21.08
C LYS A 34 18.33 5.83 20.34
N PRO A 35 17.94 6.68 19.37
CA PRO A 35 16.83 6.35 18.50
C PRO A 35 17.27 5.10 17.73
N SER A 36 17.01 3.92 18.28
CA SER A 36 16.84 2.73 17.49
C SER A 36 15.58 3.03 16.73
N SER A 37 15.78 3.60 15.55
CA SER A 37 14.71 4.02 14.69
C SER A 37 13.81 2.81 14.48
N THR A 38 12.72 2.75 15.25
CA THR A 38 11.42 2.35 14.75
C THR A 38 11.14 3.32 13.61
N GLN A 39 11.82 3.09 12.48
CA GLN A 39 11.39 3.61 11.20
C GLN A 39 10.09 2.89 10.97
N VAL A 40 9.02 3.54 11.45
CA VAL A 40 7.66 3.29 11.00
C VAL A 40 7.78 3.12 9.49
N ALA A 41 7.32 1.97 9.00
CA ALA A 41 7.52 1.46 7.67
C ALA A 41 6.89 2.35 6.59
N ALA A 42 7.47 3.52 6.34
CA ALA A 42 7.20 4.38 5.18
C ALA A 42 8.17 4.07 4.03
N GLY A 43 9.31 3.43 4.31
CA GLY A 43 10.35 3.14 3.32
C GLY A 43 10.20 1.80 2.58
N GLN A 44 9.43 0.86 3.11
CA GLN A 44 9.30 -0.48 2.51
C GLN A 44 8.21 -0.56 1.43
N THR A 45 7.17 0.27 1.50
CA THR A 45 6.10 0.32 0.49
C THR A 45 6.54 1.00 -0.80
N ALA A 46 7.51 1.92 -0.74
CA ALA A 46 8.03 2.63 -1.91
C ALA A 46 8.96 1.77 -2.80
N LYS A 47 9.60 0.73 -2.24
CA LYS A 47 10.56 -0.11 -2.99
C LYS A 47 9.90 -1.11 -3.97
N GLN A 48 8.58 -1.29 -3.92
CA GLN A 48 7.88 -2.27 -4.76
C GLN A 48 6.85 -1.64 -5.72
N ALA A 49 6.82 -0.31 -5.87
CA ALA A 49 6.05 0.34 -6.91
C ALA A 49 6.66 -0.03 -8.28
N LYS A 50 6.00 -0.93 -9.01
CA LYS A 50 6.38 -1.26 -10.37
C LYS A 50 5.88 -0.16 -11.30
N LYS A 51 6.68 0.15 -12.32
CA LYS A 51 6.26 1.05 -13.40
C LYS A 51 4.98 0.48 -14.03
N PHE A 52 3.98 1.34 -14.20
CA PHE A 52 2.77 1.00 -14.92
C PHE A 52 3.13 0.51 -16.33
N ALA A 53 2.39 -0.47 -16.87
CA ALA A 53 2.72 -1.12 -18.14
C ALA A 53 2.55 -0.21 -19.39
N GLY A 54 2.22 1.08 -19.21
CA GLY A 54 2.04 2.08 -20.26
C GLY A 54 2.68 3.43 -19.91
N ASP A 55 2.28 4.51 -20.60
CA ASP A 55 2.67 5.87 -20.21
C ASP A 55 2.23 6.11 -18.76
N PRO A 56 3.17 6.43 -17.84
CA PRO A 56 2.82 6.72 -16.46
C PRO A 56 2.00 7.99 -16.33
N ARG A 57 1.82 8.81 -17.37
CA ARG A 57 0.91 9.97 -17.33
C ARG A 57 -0.49 9.62 -17.82
N ILE A 58 -1.48 10.12 -17.11
CA ILE A 58 -2.91 9.92 -17.42
C ILE A 58 -3.67 11.24 -17.42
N PRO A 59 -4.73 11.37 -18.24
CA PRO A 59 -5.64 12.50 -18.15
C PRO A 59 -6.37 12.52 -16.80
N CYS A 60 -6.37 13.67 -16.14
CA CYS A 60 -7.08 13.88 -14.88
C CYS A 60 -7.56 15.33 -14.72
N ALA A 61 -8.57 15.52 -13.88
CA ALA A 61 -9.15 16.82 -13.55
C ALA A 61 -9.77 16.80 -12.15
N ARG A 62 -9.94 18.00 -11.58
CA ARG A 62 -10.75 18.25 -10.38
C ARG A 62 -11.87 19.22 -10.68
N GLY A 63 -13.04 19.01 -10.08
CA GLY A 63 -14.24 19.80 -10.30
C GLY A 63 -14.60 19.89 -11.79
N ALA A 64 -14.88 21.11 -12.24
CA ALA A 64 -15.30 21.41 -13.62
C ALA A 64 -14.13 21.59 -14.61
N ALA A 65 -12.87 21.41 -14.19
CA ALA A 65 -11.73 21.57 -15.08
C ALA A 65 -11.73 20.56 -16.24
N ALA A 66 -11.07 20.93 -17.35
CA ALA A 66 -10.80 19.99 -18.44
C ALA A 66 -9.81 18.91 -17.99
N LEU A 67 -9.90 17.73 -18.61
CA LEU A 67 -8.95 16.64 -18.37
C LEU A 67 -7.61 16.96 -19.03
N GLU A 68 -6.55 16.97 -18.22
CA GLU A 68 -5.18 17.22 -18.68
C GLU A 68 -4.28 16.03 -18.37
N THR A 69 -3.33 15.73 -19.25
CA THR A 69 -2.42 14.57 -19.09
C THR A 69 -1.25 14.90 -18.16
N VAL A 70 -1.59 15.20 -16.90
CA VAL A 70 -0.65 15.72 -15.88
C VAL A 70 -0.52 14.83 -14.64
N CYS A 71 -1.49 13.97 -14.37
CA CYS A 71 -1.38 13.02 -13.26
C CYS A 71 -0.44 11.87 -13.61
N THR A 72 0.26 11.33 -12.61
CA THR A 72 1.06 10.12 -12.77
C THR A 72 0.38 8.91 -12.13
N ILE A 73 0.65 7.72 -12.67
CA ILE A 73 0.13 6.45 -12.16
C ILE A 73 1.26 5.44 -11.92
N GLU A 74 1.21 4.82 -10.76
CA GLU A 74 2.10 3.73 -10.33
C GLU A 74 1.26 2.51 -9.95
N GLN A 75 1.78 1.30 -10.18
CA GLN A 75 1.10 0.07 -9.79
C GLN A 75 1.96 -0.73 -8.81
N ALA A 76 1.36 -1.16 -7.71
CA ALA A 76 1.97 -2.06 -6.74
C ALA A 76 1.13 -3.33 -6.59
N LYS A 77 1.76 -4.39 -6.10
CA LYS A 77 1.01 -5.57 -5.61
C LYS A 77 0.39 -5.21 -4.26
N GLY A 78 -0.88 -5.52 -4.06
CA GLY A 78 -1.55 -5.49 -2.77
C GLY A 78 -1.97 -6.89 -2.35
N GLU A 79 -2.42 -7.03 -1.10
CA GLU A 79 -2.86 -8.30 -0.51
C GLU A 79 -4.11 -8.85 -1.21
N THR A 80 -5.04 -7.96 -1.56
CA THR A 80 -6.34 -8.29 -2.16
C THR A 80 -6.38 -8.10 -3.67
N GLY A 81 -5.32 -7.54 -4.26
CA GLY A 81 -5.23 -7.26 -5.69
C GLY A 81 -4.24 -6.14 -6.02
N PRO A 82 -4.05 -5.81 -7.31
CA PRO A 82 -3.18 -4.72 -7.73
C PRO A 82 -3.70 -3.37 -7.19
N ILE A 83 -2.79 -2.55 -6.66
CA ILE A 83 -3.08 -1.20 -6.20
C ILE A 83 -2.51 -0.20 -7.20
N LEU A 84 -3.33 0.71 -7.68
CA LEU A 84 -2.93 1.87 -8.46
C LEU A 84 -2.79 3.07 -7.53
N THR A 85 -1.65 3.75 -7.59
CA THR A 85 -1.46 5.05 -6.93
C THR A 85 -1.44 6.11 -8.01
N ILE A 86 -2.43 7.00 -7.98
CA ILE A 86 -2.51 8.17 -8.86
C ILE A 86 -2.00 9.38 -8.09
N ARG A 87 -1.03 10.10 -8.63
CA ARG A 87 -0.50 11.35 -8.03
C ARG A 87 -0.86 12.53 -8.91
N HIS A 88 -1.39 13.57 -8.27
CA HIS A 88 -1.63 14.89 -8.86
C HIS A 88 -0.35 15.73 -8.78
N PRO A 89 -0.19 16.75 -9.64
CA PRO A 89 0.97 17.64 -9.63
C PRO A 89 1.09 18.47 -8.34
N ASP A 90 0.00 18.64 -7.59
CA ASP A 90 -0.04 19.31 -6.27
C ASP A 90 0.47 18.42 -5.11
N GLY A 91 0.82 17.16 -5.40
CA GLY A 91 1.25 16.18 -4.41
C GLY A 91 0.11 15.37 -3.77
N ALA A 92 -1.15 15.70 -4.03
CA ALA A 92 -2.29 14.89 -3.62
C ALA A 92 -2.24 13.54 -4.36
N PHE A 93 -2.69 12.47 -3.68
CA PHE A 93 -2.71 11.15 -4.30
C PHE A 93 -3.96 10.38 -3.91
N ARG A 94 -4.33 9.41 -4.75
CA ARG A 94 -5.40 8.45 -4.49
C ARG A 94 -4.90 7.04 -4.74
N ARG A 95 -5.35 6.09 -3.90
CA ARG A 95 -5.06 4.66 -4.06
C ARG A 95 -6.33 3.93 -4.49
N LEU A 96 -6.24 3.19 -5.58
CA LEU A 96 -7.35 2.42 -6.14
C LEU A 96 -6.98 0.93 -6.16
N LEU A 97 -7.87 0.07 -5.70
CA LEU A 97 -7.76 -1.37 -5.86
C LEU A 97 -8.38 -1.76 -7.21
N VAL A 98 -7.64 -2.51 -8.02
CA VAL A 98 -8.16 -3.09 -9.26
C VAL A 98 -9.09 -4.26 -8.91
N THR A 99 -10.29 -4.27 -9.47
CA THR A 99 -11.26 -5.34 -9.26
C THR A 99 -10.78 -6.66 -9.88
N ASN A 100 -11.27 -7.80 -9.38
CA ASN A 100 -10.84 -9.13 -9.83
C ASN A 100 -11.10 -9.39 -11.33
N ASP A 101 -12.06 -8.69 -11.93
CA ASP A 101 -12.33 -8.79 -13.36
C ASP A 101 -11.37 -7.95 -14.22
N GLY A 102 -10.48 -7.16 -13.61
CA GLY A 102 -9.42 -6.38 -14.25
C GLY A 102 -9.89 -5.20 -15.10
N ARG A 103 -11.20 -4.92 -15.09
CA ARG A 103 -11.85 -3.88 -15.92
C ARG A 103 -12.36 -2.70 -15.10
N GLY A 104 -12.28 -2.79 -13.77
CA GLY A 104 -12.77 -1.78 -12.84
C GLY A 104 -11.77 -1.47 -11.73
N VAL A 105 -12.12 -0.45 -10.96
CA VAL A 105 -11.35 -0.01 -9.79
C VAL A 105 -12.29 0.46 -8.70
N VAL A 106 -11.86 0.32 -7.45
CA VAL A 106 -12.52 0.87 -6.26
C VAL A 106 -11.52 1.67 -5.43
N ALA A 107 -11.98 2.64 -4.64
CA ALA A 107 -11.08 3.33 -3.70
C ALA A 107 -10.54 2.32 -2.68
N ALA A 108 -9.22 2.29 -2.49
CA ALA A 108 -8.58 1.29 -1.63
C ALA A 108 -8.84 1.51 -0.13
N ASP A 109 -9.23 2.72 0.27
CA ASP A 109 -9.63 3.06 1.64
C ASP A 109 -11.15 2.98 1.86
N GLY A 110 -11.94 2.83 0.79
CA GLY A 110 -13.40 2.80 0.85
C GLY A 110 -14.06 4.10 1.31
N ALA A 111 -13.31 5.20 1.45
CA ALA A 111 -13.86 6.47 1.97
C ALA A 111 -14.83 7.14 1.00
N GLU A 112 -14.59 6.96 -0.30
CA GLU A 112 -15.42 7.49 -1.37
C GLU A 112 -15.72 6.40 -2.41
N VAL A 113 -16.91 6.42 -2.99
CA VAL A 113 -17.31 5.47 -4.03
C VAL A 113 -16.70 5.87 -5.36
N ALA A 114 -15.96 4.95 -5.99
CA ALA A 114 -15.50 5.09 -7.36
C ALA A 114 -16.62 4.74 -8.34
N LYS A 115 -16.97 5.70 -9.20
CA LYS A 115 -17.88 5.50 -10.32
C LYS A 115 -17.06 5.28 -11.58
N VAL A 116 -17.23 4.12 -12.21
CA VAL A 116 -16.47 3.73 -13.41
C VAL A 116 -17.41 3.72 -14.62
N GLY A 117 -17.02 4.43 -15.68
CA GLY A 117 -17.71 4.44 -16.97
C GLY A 117 -16.76 4.07 -18.10
N LEU A 118 -17.26 3.37 -19.12
CA LEU A 118 -16.50 3.11 -20.34
C LEU A 118 -16.47 4.37 -21.21
N VAL A 119 -15.30 4.67 -21.79
CA VAL A 119 -15.13 5.74 -22.77
C VAL A 119 -14.39 5.20 -24.00
N GLU A 120 -14.43 5.94 -25.10
CA GLU A 120 -13.76 5.56 -26.34
C GLU A 120 -12.25 5.37 -26.16
N GLY A 121 -11.64 4.63 -27.10
CA GLY A 121 -10.19 4.43 -27.12
C GLY A 121 -9.68 3.44 -26.07
N ASN A 122 -10.49 2.43 -25.70
CA ASN A 122 -10.14 1.38 -24.73
C ASN A 122 -9.73 1.95 -23.36
N ARG A 123 -10.51 2.91 -22.86
CA ARG A 123 -10.29 3.60 -21.59
C ARG A 123 -11.54 3.53 -20.72
N ILE A 124 -11.31 3.66 -19.42
CA ILE A 124 -12.37 3.89 -18.43
C ILE A 124 -12.20 5.29 -17.86
N GLU A 125 -13.32 5.97 -17.63
CA GLU A 125 -13.37 7.17 -16.82
C GLU A 125 -13.77 6.78 -15.39
N VAL A 126 -12.97 7.25 -14.43
CA VAL A 126 -13.16 6.97 -13.01
C VAL A 126 -13.41 8.28 -12.29
N SER A 127 -14.57 8.41 -11.66
CA SER A 127 -14.95 9.57 -10.85
C SER A 127 -14.98 9.20 -9.37
N ILE A 128 -14.25 9.96 -8.54
CA ILE A 128 -14.20 9.79 -7.08
C ILE A 128 -14.19 11.18 -6.46
N GLY A 129 -15.24 11.51 -5.70
CA GLY A 129 -15.43 12.85 -5.18
C GLY A 129 -15.52 13.89 -6.28
N ASP A 130 -14.67 14.91 -6.18
CA ASP A 130 -14.50 15.98 -7.16
C ASP A 130 -13.54 15.61 -8.31
N ALA A 131 -12.87 14.46 -8.25
CA ALA A 131 -11.81 14.10 -9.18
C ALA A 131 -12.30 13.14 -10.28
N ARG A 132 -11.74 13.32 -11.48
CA ARG A 132 -11.98 12.46 -12.65
C ARG A 132 -10.65 12.02 -13.26
N TYR A 133 -10.57 10.76 -13.65
CA TYR A 133 -9.36 10.14 -14.22
C TYR A 133 -9.72 9.33 -15.46
N ARG A 134 -8.84 9.31 -16.48
CA ARG A 134 -8.93 8.36 -17.60
C ARG A 134 -7.85 7.31 -17.53
N LEU A 135 -8.23 6.10 -17.15
CA LEU A 135 -7.34 4.95 -17.05
C LEU A 135 -7.48 4.06 -18.30
N PRO A 136 -6.43 3.33 -18.69
CA PRO A 136 -6.60 2.24 -19.67
C PRO A 136 -7.61 1.21 -19.16
N ALA A 137 -8.46 0.68 -20.04
CA ALA A 137 -9.49 -0.30 -19.67
C ALA A 137 -8.90 -1.62 -19.12
N THR A 138 -7.63 -1.89 -19.39
CA THR A 138 -6.89 -3.02 -18.85
C THR A 138 -5.77 -2.52 -17.93
N VAL A 139 -6.03 -2.58 -16.64
CA VAL A 139 -5.05 -2.33 -15.57
C VAL A 139 -4.43 -3.66 -15.14
N ARG A 140 -3.87 -4.43 -16.11
CA ARG A 140 -3.19 -5.69 -15.78
C ARG A 140 -1.90 -5.40 -15.03
N SER A 141 -1.57 -6.24 -14.06
CA SER A 141 -0.21 -6.33 -13.54
C SER A 141 0.74 -6.58 -14.70
N ALA A 142 1.86 -5.85 -14.77
CA ALA A 142 2.92 -6.11 -15.73
C ALA A 142 3.54 -7.51 -15.49
N THR A 143 2.86 -8.55 -15.97
CA THR A 143 3.47 -9.83 -16.29
C THR A 143 3.92 -9.71 -17.73
N LYS A 144 5.24 -9.65 -17.93
CA LYS A 144 5.86 -9.80 -19.25
C LYS A 144 5.36 -11.13 -19.84
N PRO A 145 4.76 -11.16 -21.05
CA PRO A 145 4.53 -12.42 -21.73
C PRO A 145 5.91 -13.03 -22.02
N SER A 146 6.09 -14.27 -21.58
CA SER A 146 7.27 -15.11 -21.84
C SER A 146 7.42 -15.43 -23.31
#